data_AF-A0A935R3U6-F1
#
_entry.id   AF-A0A935R3U6-F1
#
_cell.length_a   1.000
_cell.length_b   1.000
_cell.length_c   1.000
_cell.angle_alpha   90.00
_cell.angle_beta   90.00
_cell.angle_gamma   90.00
#
_symmetry.space_group_name_H-M   'P 1'
#
loop_
_entity.id
_entity.type
_entity.pdbx_description
1 polymer ?
#
loop_
_entity_poly.entity_id
_entity_poly.type
_entity_poly.pdbx_seq_one_letter_code
_entity_poly.pdbx_strand_id
1 'polypeptide(L)'
;MLTPPLWLDPLPQPRPALRGPLAVDVVVLGAGLCGASAALHLVQEGLRVAVVESRAGAMAASGRNAGFILQGTAERYSRARALMGHERARRVHAWSVENHVRMAEAITKLGISCEYQRRGSLQIGAGAEEEAELLESARMMVEDGFEAEVRQGEALHERYRSRGNTVALFLPGDGEVHPARLVRGLLDAAERGGALIFEGCPATALDASTARRRARDHPGGGDHRRGRRRRAQRPGERPPALLPRQGRPGARADVGHGAPAAAL
;
A
#
# COMPACT_ATOMS: atom_id res chain seq x y z
N MET A 1 -18.59 18.41 -14.96
CA MET A 1 -18.82 17.35 -13.95
C MET A 1 -17.87 16.19 -14.24
N LEU A 2 -17.15 15.69 -13.25
CA LEU A 2 -16.39 14.44 -13.40
C LEU A 2 -17.39 13.27 -13.34
N THR A 3 -17.43 12.43 -14.37
CA THR A 3 -18.22 11.19 -14.35
C THR A 3 -17.78 10.35 -13.15
N PRO A 4 -18.72 9.92 -12.27
CA PRO A 4 -18.40 9.03 -11.18
C PRO A 4 -17.81 7.73 -11.78
N PRO A 5 -16.65 7.27 -11.31
CA PRO A 5 -16.10 6.00 -11.76
C PRO A 5 -17.03 4.89 -11.30
N LEU A 6 -17.15 3.80 -12.07
CA LEU A 6 -18.02 2.67 -11.77
C LEU A 6 -17.91 2.19 -10.31
N TRP A 7 -16.69 2.18 -9.77
CA TRP A 7 -16.40 1.77 -8.39
C TRP A 7 -16.88 2.73 -7.30
N LEU A 8 -17.25 3.96 -7.62
CA LEU A 8 -17.69 4.98 -6.67
C LEU A 8 -19.08 5.48 -7.04
N ASP A 9 -19.94 4.61 -7.57
CA ASP A 9 -21.35 4.90 -7.80
C ASP A 9 -22.22 4.12 -6.78
N PRO A 10 -22.95 4.81 -5.87
CA PRO A 10 -22.95 6.26 -5.65
C PRO A 10 -21.65 6.76 -5.02
N LEU A 11 -21.38 8.07 -5.17
CA LEU A 11 -20.20 8.68 -4.57
C LEU A 11 -20.23 8.50 -3.04
N PRO A 12 -19.08 8.16 -2.42
CA PRO A 12 -19.03 7.97 -0.98
C PRO A 12 -19.29 9.30 -0.26
N GLN A 13 -20.04 9.24 0.83
CA GLN A 13 -20.18 10.37 1.73
C GLN A 13 -18.85 10.62 2.45
N PRO A 14 -18.33 11.86 2.43
CA PRO A 14 -17.08 12.17 3.09
C PRO A 14 -17.23 12.08 4.61
N ARG A 15 -16.15 11.66 5.29
CA ARG A 15 -16.01 11.82 6.75
C ARG A 15 -15.94 13.30 7.14
N PRO A 16 -16.19 13.66 8.41
CA PRO A 16 -16.12 15.05 8.86
C PRO A 16 -14.76 15.70 8.57
N ALA A 17 -14.79 16.97 8.20
CA ALA A 17 -13.60 17.79 8.08
C ALA A 17 -12.94 18.04 9.45
N LEU A 18 -11.61 18.15 9.48
CA LEU A 18 -10.84 18.57 10.65
C LEU A 18 -11.27 19.98 11.07
N ARG A 19 -11.57 20.15 12.36
CA ARG A 19 -11.92 21.45 12.95
C ARG A 19 -10.90 21.84 14.00
N GLY A 20 -10.15 22.90 13.73
CA GLY A 20 -9.15 23.42 14.66
C GLY A 20 -7.88 22.55 14.76
N PRO A 21 -6.98 22.90 15.70
CA PRO A 21 -5.70 22.21 15.84
C PRO A 21 -5.88 20.81 16.43
N LEU A 22 -5.10 19.85 15.92
CA LEU A 22 -5.05 18.47 16.39
C LEU A 22 -3.61 18.06 16.68
N ALA A 23 -3.39 17.41 17.83
CA ALA A 23 -2.08 16.87 18.20
C ALA A 23 -2.11 15.34 18.15
N VAL A 24 -1.30 14.76 17.27
CA VAL A 24 -1.13 13.31 17.08
C VAL A 24 0.35 12.96 16.98
N ASP A 25 0.65 11.66 17.01
CA ASP A 25 2.02 11.16 16.87
C ASP A 25 2.44 11.12 15.39
N VAL A 26 1.50 10.76 14.50
CA VAL A 26 1.70 10.73 13.04
C VAL A 26 0.49 11.33 12.31
N VAL A 27 0.76 12.17 11.30
CA VAL A 27 -0.24 12.62 10.32
C VAL A 27 0.05 11.93 8.98
N VAL A 28 -0.95 11.27 8.42
CA VAL A 28 -0.94 10.66 7.09
C VAL A 28 -1.70 11.57 6.13
N LEU A 29 -1.03 11.99 5.05
CA LEU A 29 -1.64 12.84 4.02
C LEU A 29 -2.14 11.98 2.87
N GLY A 30 -3.45 12.01 2.64
CA GLY A 30 -4.15 11.26 1.59
C GLY A 30 -4.77 9.96 2.11
N ALA A 31 -6.05 9.75 1.77
CA ALA A 31 -6.82 8.54 2.09
C ALA A 31 -6.94 7.61 0.88
N GLY A 32 -5.82 7.41 0.17
CA GLY A 32 -5.64 6.36 -0.83
C GLY A 32 -5.17 5.04 -0.21
N LEU A 33 -4.86 4.03 -1.04
CA LEU A 33 -4.44 2.70 -0.58
C LEU A 33 -3.24 2.75 0.37
N CYS A 34 -2.19 3.49 -0.01
CA CYS A 34 -0.99 3.63 0.82
C CYS A 34 -1.29 4.32 2.15
N GLY A 35 -2.08 5.40 2.13
CA GLY A 35 -2.44 6.14 3.34
C GLY A 35 -3.32 5.32 4.29
N ALA A 36 -4.32 4.61 3.75
CA ALA A 36 -5.18 3.71 4.52
C ALA A 36 -4.38 2.56 5.15
N SER A 37 -3.50 1.92 4.37
CA SER A 37 -2.62 0.86 4.88
C SER A 37 -1.66 1.40 5.95
N ALA A 38 -1.01 2.54 5.71
CA ALA A 38 -0.12 3.16 6.68
C ALA A 38 -0.85 3.49 7.99
N ALA A 39 -2.03 4.12 7.90
CA ALA A 39 -2.82 4.46 9.07
C ALA A 39 -3.18 3.21 9.89
N LEU A 40 -3.67 2.15 9.23
CA LEU A 40 -4.00 0.87 9.86
C LEU A 40 -2.82 0.27 10.62
N HIS A 41 -1.64 0.18 10.00
CA HIS A 41 -0.47 -0.40 10.65
C HIS A 41 0.05 0.48 11.79
N LEU A 42 0.05 1.81 11.61
CA LEU A 42 0.49 2.74 12.65
C LEU A 42 -0.41 2.71 13.90
N VAL A 43 -1.74 2.57 13.74
CA VAL A 43 -2.62 2.41 14.91
C VAL A 43 -2.48 1.06 15.59
N GLN A 44 -2.16 0.00 14.84
CA GLN A 44 -1.85 -1.32 15.42
C GLN A 44 -0.58 -1.30 16.27
N GLU A 45 0.37 -0.41 15.95
CA GLU A 45 1.56 -0.13 16.77
C GLU A 45 1.27 0.81 17.97
N GLY A 46 0.00 1.19 18.19
CA GLY A 46 -0.43 2.00 19.33
C GLY A 46 -0.16 3.50 19.19
N LEU A 47 0.11 3.99 17.98
CA LEU A 47 0.31 5.42 17.73
C LEU A 47 -1.03 6.15 17.58
N ARG A 48 -1.10 7.41 18.02
CA ARG A 48 -2.21 8.30 17.67
C ARG A 48 -1.98 8.80 16.25
N VAL A 49 -2.89 8.43 15.35
CA VAL A 49 -2.77 8.72 13.92
C VAL A 49 -3.93 9.59 13.47
N ALA A 50 -3.63 10.63 12.69
CA ALA A 50 -4.63 11.36 11.91
C ALA A 50 -4.40 11.12 10.42
N VAL A 51 -5.47 10.90 9.65
CA VAL A 51 -5.47 10.88 8.19
C VAL A 51 -6.19 12.13 7.70
N VAL A 52 -5.61 12.84 6.74
CA VAL A 52 -6.19 14.06 6.15
C VAL A 52 -6.29 13.88 4.63
N GLU A 53 -7.51 13.97 4.10
CA GLU A 53 -7.81 13.82 2.68
C GLU A 53 -8.58 15.03 2.13
N SER A 54 -8.19 15.50 0.95
CA SER A 54 -8.78 16.64 0.25
C SER A 54 -10.22 16.43 -0.23
N ARG A 55 -10.61 15.18 -0.51
CA ARG A 55 -11.95 14.77 -0.95
C ARG A 55 -12.49 13.68 -0.02
N ALA A 56 -13.28 12.73 -0.54
CA ALA A 56 -13.59 11.49 0.17
C ALA A 56 -12.50 10.43 -0.09
N GLY A 57 -12.33 9.50 0.86
CA GLY A 57 -11.37 8.40 0.72
C GLY A 57 -11.63 7.57 -0.54
N ALA A 58 -10.55 7.08 -1.15
CA ALA A 58 -10.54 6.34 -2.42
C ALA A 58 -10.96 7.11 -3.69
N MET A 59 -11.22 8.42 -3.65
CA MET A 59 -11.68 9.18 -4.83
C MET A 59 -10.64 9.45 -5.94
N ALA A 60 -9.38 9.05 -5.74
CA ALA A 60 -8.29 9.23 -6.70
C ALA A 60 -7.85 7.89 -7.32
N ALA A 61 -6.58 7.76 -7.70
CA ALA A 61 -6.03 6.58 -8.38
C ALA A 61 -6.36 5.24 -7.68
N SER A 62 -6.32 5.20 -6.35
CA SER A 62 -6.52 3.97 -5.59
C SER A 62 -7.94 3.39 -5.65
N GLY A 63 -8.99 4.20 -5.88
CA GLY A 63 -10.36 3.70 -6.05
C GLY A 63 -10.85 3.74 -7.50
N ARG A 64 -10.01 4.15 -8.46
CA ARG A 64 -10.34 4.33 -9.88
C ARG A 64 -9.59 3.39 -10.82
N ASN A 65 -8.70 2.54 -10.30
CA ASN A 65 -7.96 1.56 -11.09
C ASN A 65 -8.85 0.36 -11.48
N ALA A 66 -8.30 -0.56 -12.27
CA ALA A 66 -9.02 -1.72 -12.80
C ALA A 66 -9.35 -2.82 -11.76
N GLY A 67 -8.83 -2.71 -10.52
CA GLY A 67 -9.06 -3.70 -9.47
C GLY A 67 -8.15 -4.93 -9.55
N PHE A 68 -7.18 -4.97 -10.47
CA PHE A 68 -6.26 -6.10 -10.59
C PHE A 68 -5.18 -6.11 -9.49
N ILE A 69 -4.89 -7.30 -8.99
CA ILE A 69 -3.79 -7.59 -8.10
C ILE A 69 -2.87 -8.55 -8.86
N LEU A 70 -1.92 -7.95 -9.58
CA LEU A 70 -0.96 -8.68 -10.40
C LEU A 70 0.36 -8.81 -9.64
N GLN A 71 0.91 -10.03 -9.60
CA GLN A 71 2.22 -10.32 -9.04
C GLN A 71 3.32 -9.96 -10.04
N GLY A 72 4.43 -9.46 -9.51
CA GLY A 72 5.59 -9.03 -10.27
C GLY A 72 5.57 -7.54 -10.61
N THR A 73 6.18 -7.23 -11.74
CA THR A 73 6.31 -5.87 -12.26
C THR A 73 5.29 -5.59 -13.36
N ALA A 74 5.23 -4.35 -13.84
CA ALA A 74 4.48 -4.03 -15.05
C ALA A 74 5.05 -4.73 -16.30
N GLU A 75 6.35 -5.03 -16.30
CA GLU A 75 7.02 -5.82 -17.33
C GLU A 75 6.84 -7.33 -17.08
N ARG A 76 6.83 -8.12 -18.16
CA ARG A 76 6.87 -9.59 -18.10
C ARG A 76 8.16 -10.05 -17.41
N TYR A 77 8.15 -11.26 -16.84
CA TYR A 77 9.23 -11.71 -15.96
C TYR A 77 10.59 -11.82 -16.68
N SER A 78 10.61 -12.29 -17.93
CA SER A 78 11.84 -12.35 -18.74
C SER A 78 12.45 -10.95 -18.94
N ARG A 79 11.61 -9.96 -19.28
CA ARG A 79 12.03 -8.56 -19.45
C ARG A 79 12.45 -7.90 -18.14
N ALA A 80 11.75 -8.19 -17.04
CA ALA A 80 12.16 -7.74 -15.71
C ALA A 80 13.55 -8.29 -15.33
N ARG A 81 13.84 -9.57 -15.64
CA ARG A 81 15.17 -10.17 -15.45
C ARG A 81 16.23 -9.50 -16.32
N ALA A 82 15.92 -9.18 -17.58
CA ALA A 82 16.83 -8.49 -18.48
C ALA A 82 17.17 -7.06 -18.00
N LEU A 83 16.17 -6.31 -17.51
CA LEU A 83 16.34 -4.92 -17.08
C LEU A 83 17.06 -4.77 -15.73
N MET A 84 16.78 -5.66 -14.78
CA MET A 84 17.20 -5.50 -13.39
C MET A 84 18.24 -6.53 -12.92
N GLY A 85 18.51 -7.55 -13.75
CA GLY A 85 19.25 -8.74 -13.36
C GLY A 85 18.39 -9.75 -12.61
N HIS A 86 18.75 -11.03 -12.75
CA HIS A 86 18.01 -12.19 -12.21
C HIS A 86 17.69 -12.05 -10.72
N GLU A 87 18.70 -11.86 -9.88
CA GLU A 87 18.53 -11.76 -8.42
C GLU A 87 17.57 -10.66 -7.97
N ARG A 88 17.59 -9.50 -8.64
CA ARG A 88 16.72 -8.37 -8.29
C ARG A 88 15.29 -8.64 -8.76
N ALA A 89 15.12 -9.14 -9.98
CA ALA A 89 13.81 -9.49 -10.52
C ALA A 89 13.13 -10.57 -9.66
N ARG A 90 13.87 -11.62 -9.27
CA ARG A 90 13.40 -12.68 -8.38
C ARG A 90 12.94 -12.13 -7.03
N ARG A 91 13.73 -11.26 -6.38
CA ARG A 91 13.35 -10.64 -5.10
C ARG A 91 12.11 -9.76 -5.20
N VAL A 92 12.01 -8.93 -6.24
CA VAL A 92 10.84 -8.06 -6.45
C VAL A 92 9.59 -8.91 -6.67
N HIS A 93 9.68 -9.96 -7.48
CA HIS A 93 8.56 -10.87 -7.70
C HIS A 93 8.16 -11.57 -6.39
N ALA A 94 9.11 -12.13 -5.64
CA ALA A 94 8.84 -12.76 -4.34
C ALA A 94 8.16 -11.80 -3.35
N TRP A 95 8.59 -10.54 -3.27
CA TRP A 95 7.93 -9.53 -2.43
C TRP A 95 6.51 -9.23 -2.87
N SER A 96 6.23 -9.21 -4.17
CA SER A 96 4.86 -9.01 -4.66
C SER A 96 3.93 -10.18 -4.30
N VAL A 97 4.44 -11.42 -4.36
CA VAL A 97 3.73 -12.63 -3.95
C VAL A 97 3.40 -12.55 -2.46
N GLU A 98 4.41 -12.26 -1.63
CA GLU A 98 4.24 -12.08 -0.19
C GLU A 98 3.25 -10.95 0.14
N ASN A 99 3.35 -9.82 -0.55
CA ASN A 99 2.45 -8.68 -0.36
C ASN A 99 1.00 -9.04 -0.70
N HIS A 100 0.76 -9.82 -1.76
CA HIS A 100 -0.58 -10.30 -2.10
C HIS A 100 -1.13 -11.20 -0.99
N VAL A 101 -0.33 -12.15 -0.48
CA VAL A 101 -0.73 -13.01 0.66
C VAL A 101 -1.13 -12.18 1.87
N ARG A 102 -0.27 -11.23 2.29
CA ARG A 102 -0.54 -10.35 3.44
C ARG A 102 -1.80 -9.51 3.25
N MET A 103 -2.03 -9.01 2.04
CA MET A 103 -3.23 -8.25 1.73
C MET A 103 -4.48 -9.13 1.80
N ALA A 104 -4.45 -10.35 1.26
CA ALA A 104 -5.56 -11.30 1.35
C ALA A 104 -5.88 -11.65 2.81
N GLU A 105 -4.85 -11.93 3.62
CA GLU A 105 -4.99 -12.18 5.06
C GLU A 105 -5.60 -10.98 5.79
N ALA A 106 -5.17 -9.75 5.45
CA ALA A 106 -5.72 -8.54 6.04
C ALA A 106 -7.19 -8.35 5.67
N ILE A 107 -7.57 -8.58 4.40
CA ILE A 107 -8.96 -8.51 3.93
C ILE A 107 -9.83 -9.48 4.74
N THR A 108 -9.40 -10.73 4.89
CA THR A 108 -10.13 -11.75 5.65
C THR A 108 -10.20 -11.40 7.13
N LYS A 109 -9.05 -11.11 7.77
CA LYS A 109 -8.96 -10.84 9.21
C LYS A 109 -9.77 -9.61 9.64
N LEU A 110 -9.83 -8.59 8.79
CA LEU A 110 -10.54 -7.34 9.08
C LEU A 110 -12.00 -7.34 8.61
N GLY A 111 -12.44 -8.42 7.95
CA GLY A 111 -13.80 -8.55 7.42
C GLY A 111 -14.12 -7.52 6.33
N ILE A 112 -13.15 -7.21 5.46
CA ILE A 112 -13.33 -6.18 4.42
C ILE A 112 -14.13 -6.75 3.25
N SER A 113 -15.33 -6.22 3.02
CA SER A 113 -16.18 -6.59 1.88
C SER A 113 -15.74 -5.85 0.61
N CYS A 114 -14.67 -6.33 -0.02
CA CYS A 114 -14.12 -5.74 -1.26
C CYS A 114 -14.12 -6.70 -2.46
N GLU A 115 -14.97 -7.73 -2.44
CA GLU A 115 -15.12 -8.68 -3.55
C GLU A 115 -13.78 -9.31 -3.99
N TYR A 116 -12.89 -9.54 -3.03
CA TYR A 116 -11.58 -10.13 -3.31
C TYR A 116 -11.72 -11.55 -3.84
N GLN A 117 -11.11 -11.83 -4.99
CA GLN A 117 -11.08 -13.15 -5.60
C GLN A 117 -9.70 -13.43 -6.19
N ARG A 118 -9.11 -14.59 -5.86
CA ARG A 118 -7.87 -15.07 -6.47
C ARG A 118 -8.20 -15.99 -7.64
N ARG A 119 -8.42 -15.40 -8.82
CA ARG A 119 -8.84 -16.10 -10.04
C ARG A 119 -7.71 -16.24 -11.07
N GLY A 120 -6.53 -15.76 -10.72
CA GLY A 120 -5.41 -15.63 -11.63
C GLY A 120 -5.63 -14.56 -12.71
N SER A 121 -4.62 -14.37 -13.53
CA SER A 121 -4.67 -13.52 -14.71
C SER A 121 -4.19 -14.28 -15.94
N LEU A 122 -4.57 -13.80 -17.12
CA LEU A 122 -4.13 -14.36 -18.39
C LEU A 122 -3.42 -13.28 -19.20
N GLN A 123 -2.13 -13.47 -19.45
CA GLN A 123 -1.36 -12.67 -20.39
C GLN A 123 -1.41 -13.33 -21.76
N ILE A 124 -1.77 -12.58 -22.80
CA ILE A 124 -2.00 -13.09 -24.14
C ILE A 124 -1.05 -12.37 -25.10
N GLY A 125 -0.30 -13.14 -25.89
CA GLY A 125 0.64 -12.59 -26.86
C GLY A 125 -0.07 -12.16 -28.13
N ALA A 126 0.21 -10.95 -28.61
CA ALA A 126 -0.31 -10.41 -29.86
C ALA A 126 0.60 -10.67 -31.08
N GLY A 127 1.17 -11.88 -31.17
CA GLY A 127 2.06 -12.29 -32.26
C GLY A 127 3.25 -13.13 -31.78
N ALA A 128 4.02 -13.67 -32.73
CA ALA A 128 5.07 -14.66 -32.45
C ALA A 128 6.15 -14.18 -31.47
N GLU A 129 6.53 -12.90 -31.53
CA GLU A 129 7.53 -12.32 -30.61
C GLU A 129 7.02 -12.30 -29.16
N GLU A 130 5.79 -11.82 -28.95
CA GLU A 130 5.20 -11.79 -27.62
C GLU A 130 4.90 -13.20 -27.10
N GLU A 131 4.47 -14.12 -27.97
CA GLU A 131 4.24 -15.52 -27.59
C GLU A 131 5.55 -16.19 -27.14
N ALA A 132 6.67 -15.93 -27.82
CA ALA A 132 7.98 -16.40 -27.41
C ALA A 132 8.39 -15.81 -26.04
N GLU A 133 8.12 -14.51 -25.80
CA GLU A 133 8.39 -13.86 -24.52
C GLU A 133 7.54 -14.45 -23.37
N LEU A 134 6.29 -14.82 -23.63
CA LEU A 134 5.43 -15.49 -22.65
C LEU A 134 5.97 -16.88 -22.27
N LEU A 135 6.41 -17.67 -23.26
CA LEU A 135 7.02 -18.98 -23.01
C LEU A 135 8.32 -18.85 -22.22
N GLU A 136 9.16 -17.87 -22.58
CA GLU A 136 10.40 -17.59 -21.85
C GLU A 136 10.11 -17.15 -20.40
N SER A 137 9.17 -16.23 -20.22
CA SER A 137 8.75 -15.77 -18.89
C SER A 137 8.23 -16.94 -18.05
N ALA A 138 7.38 -17.80 -18.61
CA ALA A 138 6.86 -18.97 -17.92
C ALA A 138 7.98 -19.89 -17.44
N ARG A 139 8.92 -20.24 -18.34
CA ARG A 139 10.08 -21.08 -17.99
C ARG A 139 10.88 -20.46 -16.85
N MET A 140 11.23 -19.17 -16.99
CA MET A 140 12.03 -18.46 -16.00
C MET A 140 11.33 -18.34 -14.64
N MET A 141 10.01 -18.17 -14.62
CA MET A 141 9.21 -18.14 -13.39
C MET A 141 9.23 -19.49 -12.70
N VAL A 142 9.01 -20.59 -13.43
CA VAL A 142 9.03 -21.95 -12.88
C VAL A 142 10.42 -22.31 -12.36
N GLU A 143 11.49 -21.99 -13.09
CA GLU A 143 12.89 -22.15 -12.63
C GLU A 143 13.14 -21.43 -11.30
N ASP A 144 12.52 -20.27 -11.12
CA ASP A 144 12.63 -19.48 -9.90
C ASP A 144 11.69 -19.92 -8.76
N GLY A 145 10.82 -20.89 -9.02
CA GLY A 145 9.86 -21.45 -8.07
C GLY A 145 8.55 -20.66 -7.95
N PHE A 146 8.21 -19.86 -8.97
CA PHE A 146 6.94 -19.14 -9.05
C PHE A 146 5.91 -19.91 -9.88
N GLU A 147 4.63 -19.73 -9.56
CA GLU A 147 3.51 -20.33 -10.29
C GLU A 147 3.34 -19.66 -11.66
N ALA A 148 3.39 -20.46 -12.72
CA ALA A 148 3.20 -20.01 -14.09
C ALA A 148 2.73 -21.18 -14.95
N GLU A 149 1.66 -20.99 -15.71
CA GLU A 149 1.07 -22.04 -16.52
C GLU A 149 0.89 -21.59 -17.97
N VAL A 150 1.55 -22.26 -18.90
CA VAL A 150 1.34 -22.03 -20.34
C VAL A 150 0.01 -22.66 -20.76
N ARG A 151 -0.82 -21.89 -21.48
CA ARG A 151 -2.08 -22.31 -22.08
C ARG A 151 -1.97 -22.25 -23.60
N GLN A 152 -2.09 -23.41 -24.24
CA GLN A 152 -2.02 -23.61 -25.69
C GLN A 152 -3.07 -24.63 -26.13
N GLY A 153 -3.42 -24.65 -27.42
CA GLY A 153 -4.39 -25.61 -27.96
C GLY A 153 -5.72 -25.57 -27.20
N GLU A 154 -6.24 -26.73 -26.82
CA GLU A 154 -7.52 -26.83 -26.09
C GLU A 154 -7.50 -26.17 -24.71
N ALA A 155 -6.33 -26.02 -24.08
CA ALA A 155 -6.20 -25.31 -22.80
C ALA A 155 -6.34 -23.78 -22.94
N LEU A 156 -6.20 -23.25 -24.15
CA LEU A 156 -6.49 -21.85 -24.46
C LEU A 156 -7.96 -21.72 -24.90
N HIS A 157 -8.73 -20.89 -24.19
CA HIS A 157 -10.15 -20.71 -24.44
C HIS A 157 -10.45 -20.26 -25.88
N GLU A 158 -11.49 -20.81 -26.50
CA GLU A 158 -11.89 -20.58 -27.90
C GLU A 158 -11.92 -19.09 -28.29
N ARG A 159 -12.49 -18.23 -27.42
CA ARG A 159 -12.55 -16.77 -27.62
C ARG A 159 -11.21 -16.09 -27.97
N TYR A 160 -10.09 -16.67 -27.55
CA TYR A 160 -8.75 -16.14 -27.82
C TYR A 160 -8.13 -16.82 -29.04
N ARG A 161 -8.30 -18.14 -29.16
CA ARG A 161 -7.88 -18.89 -30.35
C ARG A 161 -8.52 -18.37 -31.63
N SER A 162 -9.82 -18.05 -31.61
CA SER A 162 -10.55 -17.51 -32.75
C SER A 162 -10.07 -16.11 -33.19
N ARG A 163 -9.25 -15.44 -32.37
CA ARG A 163 -8.59 -14.16 -32.69
C ARG A 163 -7.14 -14.32 -33.14
N GLY A 164 -6.68 -15.56 -33.33
CA GLY A 164 -5.33 -15.87 -33.79
C GLY A 164 -4.28 -15.99 -32.67
N ASN A 165 -4.67 -15.90 -31.40
CA ASN A 165 -3.74 -16.13 -30.29
C ASN A 165 -3.50 -17.64 -30.12
N THR A 166 -2.24 -18.06 -30.05
CA THR A 166 -1.87 -19.48 -29.92
C THR A 166 -1.32 -19.82 -28.53
N VAL A 167 -0.77 -18.82 -27.84
CA VAL A 167 -0.17 -18.97 -26.50
C VAL A 167 -0.74 -17.93 -25.54
N ALA A 168 -1.00 -18.35 -24.30
CA ALA A 168 -1.18 -17.46 -23.18
C ALA A 168 -0.42 -17.96 -21.94
N LEU A 169 -0.01 -17.03 -21.09
CA LEU A 169 0.56 -17.32 -19.78
C LEU A 169 -0.50 -17.05 -18.72
N PHE A 170 -0.93 -18.10 -18.04
CA PHE A 170 -1.81 -18.02 -16.89
C PHE A 170 -0.99 -17.92 -15.61
N LEU A 171 -1.32 -16.93 -14.78
CA LEU A 171 -0.66 -16.65 -13.50
C LEU A 171 -1.68 -16.88 -12.37
N PRO A 172 -1.68 -18.06 -11.72
CA PRO A 172 -2.72 -18.44 -10.75
C PRO A 172 -2.72 -17.59 -9.48
N GLY A 173 -1.56 -17.04 -9.11
CA GLY A 173 -1.37 -16.22 -7.92
C GLY A 173 -2.00 -14.82 -8.00
N ASP A 174 -2.40 -14.38 -9.19
CA ASP A 174 -3.05 -13.08 -9.39
C ASP A 174 -4.50 -13.07 -8.91
N GLY A 175 -5.04 -11.86 -8.70
CA GLY A 175 -6.40 -11.69 -8.20
C GLY A 175 -7.03 -10.37 -8.61
N GLU A 176 -8.23 -10.18 -8.09
CA GLU A 176 -9.04 -9.00 -8.33
C GLU A 176 -9.75 -8.56 -7.04
N VAL A 177 -10.04 -7.26 -6.97
CA VAL A 177 -10.83 -6.62 -5.90
C VAL A 177 -11.69 -5.52 -6.49
N HIS A 178 -12.74 -5.17 -5.76
CA HIS A 178 -13.35 -3.86 -5.88
C HIS A 178 -12.44 -2.81 -5.21
N PRO A 179 -11.70 -1.97 -5.97
CA PRO A 179 -10.58 -1.20 -5.43
C PRO A 179 -11.02 -0.12 -4.44
N ALA A 180 -12.13 0.58 -4.71
CA ALA A 180 -12.64 1.58 -3.77
C ALA A 180 -13.11 0.98 -2.44
N ARG A 181 -13.78 -0.18 -2.46
CA ARG A 181 -14.21 -0.89 -1.25
C ARG A 181 -13.03 -1.40 -0.43
N LEU A 182 -11.95 -1.86 -1.09
CA LEU A 182 -10.72 -2.24 -0.38
C LEU A 182 -10.15 -1.05 0.41
N VAL A 183 -9.96 0.09 -0.25
CA VAL A 183 -9.42 1.30 0.39
C VAL A 183 -10.32 1.78 1.52
N ARG A 184 -11.64 1.85 1.28
CA ARG A 184 -12.62 2.26 2.30
C ARG A 184 -12.65 1.30 3.48
N GLY A 185 -12.63 -0.01 3.24
CA GLY A 185 -12.60 -1.01 4.30
C GLY A 185 -11.33 -0.94 5.15
N LEU A 186 -10.18 -0.59 4.56
CA LEU A 186 -8.95 -0.31 5.30
C LEU A 186 -9.06 0.95 6.15
N LEU A 187 -9.66 2.03 5.63
CA LEU A 187 -9.92 3.25 6.40
C LEU A 187 -10.87 2.98 7.58
N ASP A 188 -11.96 2.25 7.34
CA ASP A 188 -12.92 1.85 8.38
C ASP A 188 -12.23 0.98 9.44
N ALA A 189 -11.34 0.07 9.04
CA ALA A 189 -10.55 -0.75 9.96
C ALA A 189 -9.56 0.10 10.78
N ALA A 190 -8.91 1.09 10.17
CA ALA A 190 -8.03 2.00 10.88
C ALA A 190 -8.79 2.85 11.90
N GLU A 191 -9.99 3.34 11.56
CA GLU A 191 -10.86 4.07 12.49
C GLU A 191 -11.32 3.21 13.67
N ARG A 192 -11.69 1.95 13.42
CA ARG A 192 -11.97 0.99 14.51
C ARG A 192 -10.77 0.78 15.42
N GLY A 193 -9.55 0.90 14.89
CA GLY A 193 -8.30 0.87 15.64
C GLY A 193 -7.92 2.20 16.32
N GLY A 194 -8.72 3.27 16.15
CA GLY A 194 -8.50 4.57 16.79
C GLY A 194 -7.88 5.65 15.90
N ALA A 195 -7.73 5.42 14.59
CA ALA A 195 -7.31 6.47 13.66
C ALA A 195 -8.39 7.56 13.58
N LEU A 196 -7.96 8.83 13.53
CA LEU A 196 -8.83 9.96 13.26
C LEU A 196 -8.76 10.30 11.76
N ILE A 197 -9.84 10.12 11.02
CA ILE A 197 -9.84 10.34 9.56
C ILE A 197 -10.70 11.55 9.21
N PHE A 198 -10.09 12.52 8.56
CA PHE A 198 -10.71 13.76 8.13
C PHE A 198 -10.70 13.87 6.61
N GLU A 199 -11.88 14.09 6.04
CA GLU A 199 -12.10 14.17 4.59
C GLU A 199 -12.63 15.58 4.24
N GLY A 200 -12.41 16.03 3.00
CA GLY A 200 -12.70 17.41 2.60
C GLY A 200 -11.70 18.46 3.15
N CYS A 201 -10.49 18.03 3.51
CA CYS A 201 -9.44 18.86 4.11
C CYS A 201 -8.15 18.81 3.28
N PRO A 202 -7.94 19.73 2.33
CA PRO A 202 -6.68 19.78 1.60
C PRO A 202 -5.56 20.24 2.54
N ALA A 203 -4.51 19.43 2.67
CA ALA A 203 -3.26 19.86 3.31
C ALA A 203 -2.50 20.78 2.34
N THR A 204 -2.29 22.03 2.74
CA THR A 204 -1.70 23.08 1.86
C THR A 204 -0.27 23.44 2.22
N ALA A 205 0.18 23.13 3.43
CA ALA A 205 1.53 23.44 3.90
C ALA A 205 2.04 22.38 4.89
N LEU A 206 3.36 22.26 4.96
CA LEU A 206 4.07 21.48 5.98
C LEU A 206 5.09 22.38 6.65
N ASP A 207 4.92 22.61 7.96
CA ASP A 207 5.89 23.36 8.75
C ASP A 207 6.81 22.42 9.53
N ALA A 208 8.08 22.35 9.09
CA ALA A 208 9.12 21.55 9.74
C ALA A 208 9.87 22.31 10.85
N SER A 209 9.47 23.54 11.19
CA SER A 209 10.13 24.40 12.20
C SER A 209 10.22 23.73 13.58
N THR A 210 9.26 22.88 13.93
CA THR A 210 9.21 22.15 15.20
C THR A 210 9.99 20.83 15.20
N ALA A 211 10.25 20.23 14.03
CA ALA A 211 10.99 18.97 13.91
C ALA A 211 12.47 19.11 14.28
N ARG A 212 13.06 20.31 14.08
CA ARG A 212 14.49 20.57 14.32
C ARG A 212 14.88 20.77 15.79
N ARG A 213 13.93 20.93 16.72
CA ARG A 213 14.26 21.17 18.15
C ARG A 213 14.55 19.90 18.96
N ARG A 214 13.99 18.75 18.60
CA ARG A 214 14.17 17.51 19.39
C ARG A 214 15.57 16.87 19.30
N ALA A 215 16.40 17.25 18.33
CA ALA A 215 17.76 16.73 18.20
C ALA A 215 18.81 17.53 18.98
N ARG A 216 18.48 18.73 19.51
CA ARG A 216 19.46 19.62 20.17
C ARG A 216 19.30 19.73 21.68
N ASP A 217 18.16 19.35 22.24
CA ASP A 217 17.90 19.49 23.67
C ASP A 217 18.13 18.18 24.43
N HIS A 218 19.34 17.61 24.31
CA HIS A 218 19.86 16.68 25.31
C HIS A 218 20.78 17.46 26.25
N PRO A 219 20.35 17.79 27.48
CA PRO A 219 21.21 18.49 28.43
C PRO A 219 22.13 17.47 29.10
N GLY A 220 23.42 17.55 28.77
CA GLY A 220 24.46 16.73 29.37
C GLY A 220 25.82 17.11 28.82
N GLY A 221 26.43 18.13 29.41
CA GLY A 221 27.83 18.46 29.19
C GLY A 221 28.76 17.34 29.67
N GLY A 222 29.96 17.29 29.09
CA GLY A 222 31.03 16.42 29.55
C GLY A 222 31.93 15.93 28.42
N ASP A 223 33.02 16.65 28.18
CA ASP A 223 34.23 16.16 27.52
C ASP A 223 34.63 14.78 28.09
N HIS A 224 34.78 13.75 27.24
CA HIS A 224 35.76 12.68 27.44
C HIS A 224 36.12 11.95 26.14
N ARG A 225 37.33 12.26 25.68
CA ARG A 225 38.35 11.42 25.03
C ARG A 225 38.02 9.94 24.69
N ARG A 226 38.37 9.58 23.45
CA ARG A 226 39.00 8.33 22.98
C ARG A 226 38.76 7.04 23.78
N GLY A 227 38.03 6.12 23.14
CA GLY A 227 38.46 4.73 22.93
C GLY A 227 38.13 3.69 24.00
N ARG A 228 37.40 2.64 23.61
CA ARG A 228 37.88 1.24 23.63
C ARG A 228 36.78 0.27 23.16
N ARG A 229 37.20 -0.67 22.32
CA ARG A 229 36.53 -1.94 22.03
C ARG A 229 36.55 -2.84 23.27
N ARG A 230 35.51 -3.67 23.47
CA ARG A 230 35.51 -5.13 23.78
C ARG A 230 34.10 -5.54 24.25
N ARG A 231 33.42 -6.42 23.49
CA ARG A 231 33.32 -7.90 23.59
C ARG A 231 32.15 -8.37 24.47
N ALA A 232 31.44 -9.36 23.93
CA ALA A 232 30.25 -10.03 24.44
C ALA A 232 30.47 -10.94 25.66
N GLN A 233 29.37 -11.21 26.37
CA GLN A 233 28.92 -12.41 27.13
C GLN A 233 27.59 -12.01 27.85
N ARG A 234 26.57 -12.81 28.19
CA ARG A 234 26.07 -14.20 28.01
C ARG A 234 24.60 -14.21 28.51
N PRO A 235 23.79 -15.26 28.28
CA PRO A 235 22.33 -15.25 28.49
C PRO A 235 21.94 -15.60 29.94
N GLY A 236 20.95 -14.89 30.52
CA GLY A 236 20.40 -15.29 31.83
C GLY A 236 19.64 -14.28 32.69
N GLU A 237 19.36 -13.04 32.25
CA GLU A 237 18.65 -12.05 33.11
C GLU A 237 17.27 -11.67 32.55
N ARG A 238 16.24 -11.76 33.42
CA ARG A 238 14.87 -11.32 33.14
C ARG A 238 14.82 -9.79 33.07
N PRO A 239 14.13 -9.19 32.08
CA PRO A 239 13.98 -7.73 32.02
C PRO A 239 13.04 -7.23 33.13
N PRO A 240 13.31 -6.06 33.75
CA PRO A 240 12.42 -5.46 34.73
C PRO A 240 11.16 -4.86 34.07
N ALA A 241 10.08 -4.81 34.85
CA ALA A 241 8.76 -4.35 34.43
C ALA A 241 8.74 -2.89 33.92
N LEU A 242 8.01 -2.67 32.82
CA LEU A 242 7.81 -1.36 32.20
C LEU A 242 6.80 -0.53 33.02
N LEU A 243 7.25 0.60 33.56
CA LEU A 243 6.39 1.66 34.09
C LEU A 243 5.76 2.49 32.94
N PRO A 244 4.55 3.04 33.13
CA PRO A 244 3.84 3.77 32.08
C PRO A 244 4.55 5.09 31.74
N ARG A 245 4.78 5.34 30.45
CA ARG A 245 5.40 6.57 29.96
C ARG A 245 4.37 7.70 29.88
N GLN A 246 4.64 8.80 30.58
CA GLN A 246 3.88 10.03 30.48
C GLN A 246 4.02 10.68 29.09
N GLY A 247 2.92 11.33 28.67
CA GLY A 247 2.69 11.84 27.32
C GLY A 247 3.69 12.87 26.82
N ARG A 248 3.84 12.94 25.48
CA ARG A 248 4.72 13.88 24.77
C ARG A 248 3.90 14.78 23.85
N PRO A 249 4.27 16.07 23.69
CA PRO A 249 3.57 16.98 22.79
C PRO A 249 3.96 16.70 21.32
N GLY A 250 2.93 16.63 20.47
CA GLY A 250 2.98 16.24 19.05
C GLY A 250 3.23 17.41 18.09
N ALA A 251 3.43 17.06 16.81
CA ALA A 251 3.63 18.00 15.72
C ALA A 251 2.33 18.77 15.38
N ARG A 252 2.47 20.01 14.92
CA ARG A 252 1.35 20.87 14.47
C ARG A 252 1.31 20.90 12.94
N ALA A 253 0.13 20.69 12.36
CA ALA A 253 -0.17 21.01 10.97
C ALA A 253 -1.14 22.20 10.99
N ASP A 254 -0.82 23.25 10.24
CA ASP A 254 -1.64 24.46 10.13
C ASP A 254 -2.49 24.37 8.85
N VAL A 255 -3.80 24.60 8.97
CA VAL A 255 -4.76 24.49 7.85
C VAL A 255 -5.33 25.88 7.57
N GLY A 256 -4.89 26.47 6.46
CA GLY A 256 -5.37 27.77 5.99
C GLY A 256 -6.87 27.75 5.72
N HIS A 257 -7.61 28.62 6.42
CA HIS A 257 -9.04 28.84 6.20
C HIS A 257 -9.23 29.72 4.96
N GLY A 258 -9.87 29.16 3.93
CA GLY A 258 -10.41 29.91 2.81
C GLY A 258 -11.93 29.73 2.73
N ALA A 259 -12.68 30.74 3.16
CA ALA A 259 -14.07 30.99 2.79
C ALA A 259 -14.35 32.50 2.95
N PRO A 260 -15.35 33.11 2.28
CA PRO A 260 -16.30 32.57 1.30
C PRO A 260 -16.47 33.46 0.03
N ALA A 261 -17.23 32.99 -0.97
CA ALA A 261 -18.03 33.88 -1.81
C ALA A 261 -19.25 33.12 -2.38
N ALA A 262 -20.43 33.50 -1.89
CA ALA A 262 -21.69 33.27 -2.58
C ALA A 262 -21.84 34.33 -3.69
N ALA A 263 -22.17 33.91 -4.89
CA ALA A 263 -22.82 34.74 -5.91
C ALA A 263 -23.44 33.82 -6.98
N LEU A 264 -24.78 33.87 -7.04
CA LEU A 264 -25.69 33.56 -8.17
C LEU A 264 -25.44 32.31 -9.02
#